data_AF-A0A958L8J1-F1
#
_entry.id   AF-A0A958L8J1-F1
#
_cell.length_a   1.000
_cell.length_b   1.000
_cell.length_c   1.000
_cell.angle_alpha   90.00
_cell.angle_beta   90.00
_cell.angle_gamma   90.00
#
_symmetry.space_group_name_H-M   'P 1'
#
loop_
_entity.id
_entity.type
_entity.pdbx_description
1 polymer ?
#
loop_
_entity_poly.entity_id
_entity_poly.type
_entity_poly.pdbx_seq_one_letter_code
_entity_poly.pdbx_strand_id
1 'polypeptide(L)'
;IYRTLGRISVEGTQSISFGSGLGEFDFPHEIELWNFKPLKAGTLLAKSKSDKGLIFVRDEHHQDITANYVKIVKKEDSQYFFLQDCVPSMLTSDLDIIHKDCLGYIMKEIDLPQ
;
A
#
# COMPACT_ATOMS: atom_id res chain seq x y z
N ILE A 1 6.12 4.25 20.66
CA ILE A 1 6.19 5.38 19.66
C ILE A 1 5.97 4.78 18.28
N TYR A 2 5.47 5.54 17.30
CA TYR A 2 5.42 5.06 15.91
C TYR A 2 6.49 5.76 15.05
N ARG A 3 7.20 4.98 14.23
CA ARG A 3 8.11 5.48 13.21
C ARG A 3 7.57 5.13 11.83
N THR A 4 7.53 6.11 10.93
CA THR A 4 7.25 5.88 9.50
C THR A 4 8.40 5.11 8.87
N LEU A 5 8.09 4.03 8.17
CA LEU A 5 9.04 3.17 7.48
C LEU A 5 9.12 3.48 6.00
N GLY A 6 7.99 3.81 5.38
CA GLY A 6 7.96 4.15 3.97
C GLY A 6 6.61 4.65 3.48
N ARG A 7 6.64 5.34 2.35
CA ARG A 7 5.47 5.79 1.60
C ARG A 7 5.06 4.73 0.58
N ILE A 8 3.76 4.49 0.44
CA ILE A 8 3.18 3.59 -0.56
C ILE A 8 2.70 4.44 -1.73
N SER A 9 3.28 4.28 -2.92
CA SER A 9 2.80 4.94 -4.14
C SER A 9 2.32 3.93 -5.18
N VAL A 10 1.41 4.37 -6.04
CA VAL A 10 0.92 3.59 -7.18
C VAL A 10 1.39 4.29 -8.44
N GLU A 11 2.24 3.62 -9.20
CA GLU A 11 2.88 4.19 -10.39
C GLU A 11 2.51 3.40 -11.65
N GLY A 12 2.60 4.05 -12.81
CA GLY A 12 2.36 3.40 -14.10
C GLY A 12 0.89 3.20 -14.47
N THR A 13 -0.06 3.63 -13.62
CA THR A 13 -1.49 3.56 -13.90
C THR A 13 -2.20 4.90 -13.69
N GLN A 14 -3.27 5.12 -14.46
CA GLN A 14 -4.18 6.24 -14.30
C GLN A 14 -5.56 5.80 -13.78
N SER A 15 -5.75 4.50 -13.50
CA SER A 15 -7.06 3.96 -13.15
C SER A 15 -7.00 3.17 -11.85
N ILE A 16 -7.42 3.83 -10.77
CA ILE A 16 -7.50 3.26 -9.43
C ILE A 16 -8.97 3.23 -9.02
N SER A 17 -9.40 2.14 -8.38
CA SER A 17 -10.71 2.01 -7.78
C SER A 17 -10.66 1.44 -6.37
N PHE A 18 -11.76 1.60 -5.64
CA PHE A 18 -11.92 1.17 -4.25
C PHE A 18 -13.14 0.25 -4.11
N GLY A 19 -12.93 -1.06 -4.32
CA GLY A 19 -13.91 -2.12 -4.14
C GLY A 19 -14.91 -2.30 -5.29
N SER A 20 -14.76 -1.54 -6.39
CA SER A 20 -15.63 -1.69 -7.56
C SER A 20 -15.07 -2.65 -8.60
N GLY A 21 -13.78 -2.97 -8.54
CA GLY A 21 -13.11 -3.82 -9.51
C GLY A 21 -13.07 -3.23 -10.92
N LEU A 22 -13.32 -1.91 -11.09
CA LEU A 22 -13.35 -1.27 -12.41
C LEU A 22 -11.99 -0.72 -12.82
N GLY A 23 -11.15 -0.32 -11.86
CA GLY A 23 -9.81 0.22 -12.10
C GLY A 23 -8.81 -0.82 -12.60
N GLU A 24 -7.64 -0.34 -13.01
CA GLU A 24 -6.48 -1.18 -13.20
C GLU A 24 -6.02 -1.73 -11.85
N PHE A 25 -5.84 -0.86 -10.86
CA PHE A 25 -5.73 -1.25 -9.46
C PHE A 25 -7.07 -1.13 -8.76
N ASP A 26 -7.44 -2.16 -8.02
CA ASP A 26 -8.59 -2.15 -7.12
C ASP A 26 -8.12 -2.42 -5.69
N PHE A 27 -8.26 -1.39 -4.85
CA PHE A 27 -8.01 -1.45 -3.41
C PHE A 27 -9.31 -1.79 -2.67
N PRO A 28 -9.26 -2.31 -1.44
CA PRO A 28 -10.46 -2.48 -0.63
C PRO A 28 -11.19 -1.16 -0.40
N HIS A 29 -12.51 -1.18 -0.45
CA HIS A 29 -13.37 -0.01 -0.25
C HIS A 29 -13.11 0.68 1.11
N GLU A 30 -12.76 -0.12 2.12
CA GLU A 30 -12.54 0.31 3.50
C GLU A 30 -11.06 0.59 3.83
N ILE A 31 -10.21 0.84 2.82
CA ILE A 31 -8.77 1.02 3.01
C ILE A 31 -8.41 2.11 4.04
N GLU A 32 -9.19 3.20 4.10
CA GLU A 32 -8.96 4.28 5.08
C GLU A 32 -9.25 3.84 6.52
N LEU A 33 -10.08 2.81 6.73
CA LEU A 33 -10.35 2.25 8.06
C LEU A 33 -9.17 1.47 8.62
N TRP A 34 -8.15 1.16 7.80
CA TRP A 34 -6.93 0.51 8.24
C TRP A 34 -5.92 1.47 8.87
N ASN A 35 -6.15 2.77 8.74
CA ASN A 35 -5.31 3.80 9.34
C ASN A 35 -5.16 3.58 10.85
N PHE A 36 -3.90 3.53 11.29
CA PHE A 36 -3.49 3.34 12.68
C PHE A 36 -3.95 2.02 13.30
N LYS A 37 -4.26 1.01 12.48
CA LYS A 37 -4.58 -0.35 12.93
C LYS A 37 -3.50 -1.33 12.51
N PRO A 38 -3.11 -2.28 13.38
CA PRO A 38 -2.19 -3.33 13.01
C PRO A 38 -2.83 -4.25 11.97
N LEU A 39 -2.21 -4.36 10.81
CA LEU A 39 -2.52 -5.35 9.79
C LEU A 39 -1.57 -6.52 9.89
N LYS A 40 -2.07 -7.71 9.58
CA LYS A 40 -1.27 -8.93 9.59
C LYS A 40 -0.62 -9.19 8.24
N ALA A 41 0.57 -9.79 8.26
CA ALA A 41 1.16 -10.37 7.07
C ALA A 41 0.14 -11.25 6.32
N GLY A 42 0.13 -11.16 4.99
CA GLY A 42 -0.85 -11.82 4.13
C GLY A 42 -2.15 -11.05 3.91
N THR A 43 -2.31 -9.86 4.49
CA THR A 43 -3.46 -8.98 4.20
C THR A 43 -3.40 -8.53 2.73
N LEU A 44 -4.50 -8.70 2.00
CA LEU A 44 -4.63 -8.29 0.59
C LEU A 44 -4.68 -6.76 0.51
N LEU A 45 -3.67 -6.13 -0.07
CA LEU A 45 -3.60 -4.68 -0.27
C LEU A 45 -4.37 -4.24 -1.52
N ALA A 46 -4.19 -4.95 -2.65
CA ALA A 46 -4.82 -4.58 -3.91
C ALA A 46 -4.88 -5.76 -4.87
N LYS A 47 -5.74 -5.63 -5.88
CA LYS A 47 -5.68 -6.43 -7.11
C LYS A 47 -5.29 -5.51 -8.27
N SER A 48 -4.58 -6.05 -9.25
CA SER A 48 -4.31 -5.38 -10.52
C SER A 48 -4.72 -6.26 -11.68
N LYS A 49 -5.42 -5.69 -12.66
CA LYS A 49 -5.81 -6.37 -13.90
C LYS A 49 -4.68 -6.51 -14.91
N SER A 50 -3.56 -5.83 -14.67
CA SER A 50 -2.44 -5.80 -15.59
C SER A 50 -1.11 -5.65 -14.87
N ASP A 51 -0.03 -5.99 -15.57
CA ASP A 51 1.34 -5.82 -15.07
C ASP A 51 1.92 -4.43 -15.40
N LYS A 52 1.11 -3.48 -15.90
CA LYS A 52 1.57 -2.14 -16.28
C LYS A 52 1.78 -1.22 -15.09
N GLY A 53 0.89 -1.28 -14.10
CA GLY A 53 1.01 -0.54 -12.86
C GLY A 53 1.76 -1.31 -11.77
N LEU A 54 2.48 -0.57 -10.90
CA LEU A 54 3.22 -1.13 -9.77
C LEU A 54 2.94 -0.34 -8.49
N ILE A 55 2.84 -1.07 -7.38
CA ILE A 55 2.87 -0.49 -6.03
C ILE A 55 4.33 -0.42 -5.60
N PHE A 56 4.78 0.76 -5.21
CA PHE A 56 6.09 0.97 -4.60
C PHE A 56 5.94 1.31 -3.13
N VAL A 57 6.87 0.81 -2.31
CA VAL A 57 7.11 1.28 -0.95
C VAL A 57 8.51 1.88 -0.92
N ARG A 58 8.63 3.17 -0.62
CA ARG A 58 9.93 3.85 -0.54
C ARG A 58 10.17 4.46 0.83
N ASP A 59 11.39 4.32 1.35
CA ASP A 59 11.75 4.87 2.67
C ASP A 59 11.99 6.40 2.64
N GLU A 60 12.40 6.95 3.78
CA GLU A 60 12.72 8.38 3.95
C GLU A 60 13.93 8.86 3.11
N HIS A 61 14.75 7.93 2.63
CA HIS A 61 15.86 8.18 1.73
C HIS A 61 15.51 7.91 0.26
N HIS A 62 14.22 7.73 -0.05
CA HIS A 62 13.69 7.36 -1.37
C HIS A 62 14.18 6.00 -1.90
N GLN A 63 14.71 5.12 -1.05
CA GLN A 63 15.12 3.79 -1.46
C GLN A 63 13.90 2.89 -1.62
N ASP A 64 13.87 2.10 -2.68
CA ASP A 64 12.83 1.12 -2.92
C ASP A 64 12.97 -0.06 -1.95
N ILE A 65 12.02 -0.16 -1.04
CA ILE A 65 11.89 -1.21 -0.03
C ILE A 65 10.64 -2.06 -0.28
N THR A 66 10.02 -1.98 -1.46
CA THR A 66 8.78 -2.67 -1.82
C THR A 66 8.86 -4.16 -1.51
N ALA A 67 9.96 -4.82 -1.88
CA ALA A 67 10.16 -6.25 -1.67
C ALA A 67 10.16 -6.67 -0.19
N ASN A 68 10.34 -5.73 0.75
CA ASN A 68 10.27 -6.01 2.18
C ASN A 68 8.83 -5.94 2.73
N TYR A 69 7.91 -5.29 2.02
CA TYR A 69 6.56 -4.98 2.53
C TYR A 69 5.43 -5.50 1.66
N VAL A 70 5.64 -5.67 0.35
CA VAL A 70 4.59 -6.04 -0.60
C VAL A 70 5.03 -7.25 -1.42
N LYS A 71 4.22 -8.30 -1.39
CA LYS A 71 4.33 -9.48 -2.25
C LYS A 71 3.37 -9.34 -3.41
N ILE A 72 3.87 -9.62 -4.61
CA ILE A 72 3.05 -9.72 -5.81
C ILE A 72 2.85 -11.19 -6.14
N VAL A 73 1.60 -11.62 -6.29
CA VAL A 73 1.23 -12.95 -6.77
C VAL A 73 0.57 -12.77 -8.14
N LYS A 74 1.31 -13.11 -9.19
CA LYS A 74 0.82 -13.02 -10.57
C LYS A 74 -0.14 -14.17 -10.89
N LYS A 75 -1.36 -13.83 -11.31
CA LYS A 75 -2.40 -14.74 -11.83
C LYS A 75 -3.06 -14.07 -13.04
N GLU A 76 -4.30 -14.44 -13.36
CA GLU A 76 -5.13 -13.68 -14.32
C GLU A 76 -5.24 -12.21 -13.91
N ASP A 77 -5.52 -11.96 -12.63
CA ASP A 77 -5.32 -10.66 -11.97
C ASP A 77 -4.17 -10.79 -10.96
N SER A 78 -3.20 -9.88 -11.04
CA SER A 78 -2.11 -9.78 -10.08
C SER A 78 -2.65 -9.35 -8.71
N GLN A 79 -2.21 -10.01 -7.64
CA GLN A 79 -2.64 -9.70 -6.27
C GLN A 79 -1.46 -9.21 -5.44
N TYR A 80 -1.67 -8.14 -4.67
CA TYR A 80 -0.66 -7.49 -3.85
C TYR A 80 -1.00 -7.73 -2.38
N PHE A 81 -0.05 -8.25 -1.60
CA PHE A 81 -0.25 -8.58 -0.19
C PHE A 81 0.83 -7.94 0.67
N PHE A 82 0.50 -7.54 1.90
CA PHE A 82 1.51 -7.18 2.87
C PHE A 82 2.36 -8.40 3.27
N LEU A 83 3.68 -8.27 3.25
CA LEU A 83 4.62 -9.35 3.58
C LEU A 83 4.86 -9.52 5.08
N GLN A 84 4.67 -8.47 5.85
CA GLN A 84 4.90 -8.44 7.28
C GLN A 84 3.80 -7.66 7.99
N ASP A 85 3.70 -7.86 9.30
CA ASP A 85 2.82 -7.07 10.15
C ASP A 85 3.22 -5.60 10.05
N CYS A 86 2.22 -4.74 9.86
CA CYS A 86 2.46 -3.32 9.62
C CYS A 86 1.31 -2.47 10.17
N VAL A 87 1.56 -1.18 10.38
CA VAL A 87 0.51 -0.21 10.76
C VAL A 87 0.44 0.84 9.67
N PRO A 88 -0.54 0.78 8.76
CA PRO A 88 -0.71 1.83 7.77
C PRO A 88 -1.14 3.15 8.41
N SER A 89 -0.81 4.26 7.77
CA SER A 89 -1.28 5.59 8.17
C SER A 89 -1.50 6.49 6.98
N MET A 90 -2.42 7.44 7.14
CA MET A 90 -2.83 8.40 6.10
C MET A 90 -3.15 7.74 4.75
N LEU A 91 -3.65 6.51 4.77
CA LEU A 91 -4.27 5.89 3.61
C LEU A 91 -5.46 6.74 3.19
N THR A 92 -5.53 7.03 1.89
CA THR A 92 -6.60 7.82 1.30
C THR A 92 -7.20 7.11 0.09
N SER A 93 -8.49 7.32 -0.11
CA SER A 93 -9.25 6.95 -1.31
C SER A 93 -9.40 8.09 -2.32
N ASP A 94 -8.82 9.26 -2.01
CA ASP A 94 -8.82 10.43 -2.90
C ASP A 94 -7.79 10.25 -4.02
N LEU A 95 -8.29 10.04 -5.24
CA LEU A 95 -7.47 9.82 -6.43
C LEU A 95 -6.52 10.99 -6.74
N ASP A 96 -6.94 12.23 -6.48
CA ASP A 96 -6.09 13.40 -6.75
C ASP A 96 -4.88 13.43 -5.82
N ILE A 97 -5.05 13.01 -4.56
CA ILE A 97 -3.95 12.88 -3.60
C ILE A 97 -3.02 11.73 -4.00
N ILE A 98 -3.59 10.57 -4.35
CA ILE A 98 -2.81 9.38 -4.71
C ILE A 98 -1.91 9.64 -5.92
N HIS A 99 -2.43 10.32 -6.94
CA HIS A 99 -1.67 10.62 -8.15
C HIS A 99 -0.61 11.71 -7.96
N LYS A 100 -0.80 12.64 -7.00
CA LYS A 100 0.14 13.75 -6.74
C LYS A 100 1.21 13.40 -5.72
N ASP A 101 0.90 12.53 -4.78
CA ASP A 101 1.81 12.17 -3.68
C ASP A 101 1.89 10.64 -3.50
N CYS A 102 0.95 10.06 -2.76
CA CYS A 102 1.00 8.66 -2.38
C CYS A 102 -0.38 8.12 -1.93
N LEU A 103 -0.49 6.80 -1.90
CA LEU A 103 -1.64 6.10 -1.31
C LEU A 103 -1.71 6.27 0.20
N GLY A 104 -0.55 6.33 0.85
CA GLY A 104 -0.40 6.47 2.30
C GLY A 104 0.98 5.97 2.74
N TYR A 105 1.12 5.63 4.02
CA TYR A 105 2.40 5.28 4.63
C TYR A 105 2.31 3.98 5.43
N ILE A 106 3.46 3.34 5.62
CA ILE A 106 3.64 2.21 6.53
C ILE A 106 4.41 2.71 7.75
N MET A 107 3.93 2.38 8.94
CA MET A 107 4.58 2.63 10.21
C MET A 107 4.86 1.32 10.94
N LYS A 108 5.81 1.38 11.88
CA LYS A 108 6.05 0.34 12.87
C LYS A 108 6.00 0.94 14.27
N GLU A 109 5.42 0.20 15.19
CA GLU A 109 5.53 0.49 16.61
C GLU A 109 6.95 0.20 17.08
N ILE A 110 7.58 1.19 17.70
CA ILE A 110 8.89 1.10 18.32
C ILE A 110 8.74 1.25 19.83
N ASP A 111 9.32 0.30 20.54
CA ASP A 111 9.57 0.43 21.97
C ASP A 111 10.66 1.47 22.19
N LEU A 112 10.40 2.41 23.09
CA LEU A 112 11.46 3.28 23.58
C LEU A 112 12.35 2.44 24.49
N PRO A 113 13.68 2.37 24.26
CA PRO A 113 14.57 1.84 25.28
C PRO A 113 14.39 2.68 26.55
N GLN A 114 14.17 2.01 27.69
CA GLN A 114 14.07 2.65 29.01
C GLN A 114 15.38 3.28 29.44
#